data_AF-A0A9Q3FTD3-F1
#
_entry.id   AF-A0A9Q3FTD3-F1
#
_cell.length_a   1.000
_cell.length_b   1.000
_cell.length_c   1.000
_cell.angle_alpha   90.00
_cell.angle_beta   90.00
_cell.angle_gamma   90.00
#
_symmetry.space_group_name_H-M   'P 1'
#
loop_
_entity.id
_entity.type
_entity.pdbx_description
1 polymer ?
#
loop_
_entity_poly.entity_id
_entity_poly.type
_entity_poly.pdbx_seq_one_letter_code
_entity_poly.pdbx_strand_id
1 'polypeptide(L)'
;MSYSEKEALKQLPEASSWPKFSGTGEYDHMELIDYIDGLFIDVPSIPDYWITARLNTEFQSHASIWYTEMKEIHGRRNWPLWKSQIIQKYSNGTWIWQKTMSFENDKYSVDKHPYEWCLRQSKRLKDIDPQMSTQMRNHKLVTQMPGELEHAVKCRCN
;
A
#
# COMPACT_ATOMS: atom_id res chain seq x y z
N MET A 1 -18.82 7.52 -23.59
CA MET A 1 -19.56 6.53 -22.79
C MET A 1 -20.25 5.53 -23.70
N SER A 2 -19.48 4.52 -24.12
CA SER A 2 -19.94 3.36 -24.87
C SER A 2 -20.85 2.47 -24.01
N TYR A 3 -21.36 1.40 -24.61
CA TYR A 3 -22.11 0.38 -23.89
C TYR A 3 -21.23 -0.30 -22.81
N SER A 4 -20.02 -0.71 -23.17
CA SER A 4 -19.04 -1.34 -22.25
C SER A 4 -18.62 -0.42 -21.10
N GLU A 5 -18.42 0.89 -21.35
CA GLU A 5 -18.10 1.85 -20.28
C GLU A 5 -19.22 1.92 -19.21
N LYS A 6 -20.50 1.75 -19.62
CA LYS A 6 -21.65 1.72 -18.70
C LYS A 6 -21.78 0.43 -17.90
N GLU A 7 -21.20 -0.67 -18.38
CA GLU A 7 -21.18 -1.95 -17.66
C GLU A 7 -20.02 -2.01 -16.67
N ALA A 8 -18.82 -1.55 -17.06
CA ALA A 8 -17.68 -1.39 -16.15
C ALA A 8 -18.03 -0.52 -14.93
N LEU A 9 -18.78 0.57 -15.14
CA LEU A 9 -19.28 1.45 -14.07
C LEU A 9 -20.20 0.76 -13.05
N LYS A 10 -20.86 -0.36 -13.39
CA LYS A 10 -21.69 -1.15 -12.47
C LYS A 10 -20.90 -2.19 -11.68
N GLN A 11 -19.70 -2.53 -12.14
CA GLN A 11 -18.79 -3.49 -11.48
C GLN A 11 -17.86 -2.80 -10.47
N LEU A 12 -17.72 -1.47 -10.57
CA LEU A 12 -16.99 -0.67 -9.59
C LEU A 12 -17.66 -0.67 -8.20
N PRO A 13 -16.89 -0.84 -7.11
CA PRO A 13 -17.37 -0.58 -5.76
C PRO A 13 -17.87 0.85 -5.57
N GLU A 14 -18.83 1.02 -4.65
CA GLU A 14 -19.35 2.33 -4.25
C GLU A 14 -18.23 3.28 -3.80
N ALA A 15 -18.38 4.59 -4.02
CA ALA A 15 -17.41 5.57 -3.52
C ALA A 15 -17.33 5.63 -1.97
N SER A 16 -18.30 5.02 -1.27
CA SER A 16 -18.31 4.83 0.17
C SER A 16 -17.23 3.85 0.66
N SER A 17 -16.83 2.88 -0.18
CA SER A 17 -15.95 1.76 0.20
C SER A 17 -14.47 1.95 -0.19
N TRP A 18 -14.10 3.09 -0.75
CA TRP A 18 -12.74 3.34 -1.22
C TRP A 18 -11.82 3.76 -0.07
N PRO A 19 -10.53 3.37 -0.09
CA PRO A 19 -9.58 3.71 0.98
C PRO A 19 -9.24 5.20 0.93
N LYS A 20 -9.64 5.93 1.98
CA LYS A 20 -9.37 7.36 2.14
C LYS A 20 -7.93 7.61 2.55
N PHE A 21 -7.23 8.45 1.81
CA PHE A 21 -5.83 8.76 2.04
C PHE A 21 -5.62 10.24 2.39
N SER A 22 -5.24 10.50 3.64
CA SER A 22 -5.07 11.84 4.21
C SER A 22 -3.62 12.34 4.28
N GLY A 23 -2.64 11.43 4.23
CA GLY A 23 -1.19 11.67 4.48
C GLY A 23 -0.29 11.47 5.85
N THR A 24 -0.64 10.81 8.07
CA THR A 24 -0.09 10.47 9.44
C THR A 24 -0.98 9.34 9.99
N GLY A 25 -0.54 8.52 10.97
CA GLY A 25 0.84 8.33 11.41
C GLY A 25 1.53 7.35 10.46
N GLU A 26 1.24 6.05 10.60
CA GLU A 26 1.46 5.04 9.57
C GLU A 26 0.49 5.26 8.38
N TYR A 27 0.57 6.42 7.71
CA TYR A 27 -0.11 6.65 6.44
C TYR A 27 0.31 5.56 5.45
N ASP A 28 -0.64 4.89 4.79
CA ASP A 28 -0.35 3.78 3.89
C ASP A 28 -0.87 4.06 2.48
N HIS A 29 -0.07 4.79 1.70
CA HIS A 29 -0.38 5.06 0.28
C HIS A 29 -0.23 3.82 -0.60
N MET A 30 0.52 2.81 -0.14
CA MET A 30 0.61 1.52 -0.82
C MET A 30 -0.73 0.80 -0.81
N GLU A 31 -1.52 0.90 0.27
CA GLU A 31 -2.88 0.33 0.34
C GLU A 31 -3.86 0.99 -0.66
N LEU A 32 -3.80 2.32 -0.83
CA LEU A 32 -4.54 3.01 -1.89
C LEU A 32 -4.11 2.56 -3.29
N ILE A 33 -2.80 2.36 -3.49
CA ILE A 33 -2.23 1.92 -4.76
C ILE A 33 -2.65 0.49 -5.09
N ASP A 34 -2.46 -0.45 -4.16
CA ASP A 34 -2.80 -1.86 -4.30
C ASP A 34 -4.32 -2.05 -4.56
N TYR A 35 -5.17 -1.27 -3.89
CA TYR A 35 -6.62 -1.26 -4.13
C TYR A 35 -6.96 -0.79 -5.55
N ILE A 36 -6.38 0.32 -6.02
CA ILE A 36 -6.67 0.85 -7.37
C ILE A 36 -6.08 -0.06 -8.46
N ASP A 37 -4.89 -0.62 -8.27
CA ASP A 37 -4.33 -1.63 -9.17
C ASP A 37 -5.23 -2.87 -9.23
N GLY A 38 -5.80 -3.31 -8.09
CA GLY A 38 -6.80 -4.35 -8.01
C GLY A 38 -8.03 -4.07 -8.88
N LEU A 39 -8.56 -2.84 -8.84
CA LEU A 39 -9.69 -2.45 -9.70
C LEU A 39 -9.38 -2.54 -11.21
N PHE A 40 -8.13 -2.30 -11.62
CA PHE A 40 -7.70 -2.50 -13.00
C PHE A 40 -7.53 -3.98 -13.40
N ILE A 41 -7.29 -4.87 -12.42
CA ILE A 41 -7.23 -6.33 -12.62
C ILE A 41 -8.66 -6.91 -12.70
N ASP A 42 -9.53 -6.51 -11.78
CA ASP A 42 -10.90 -7.01 -11.67
C ASP A 42 -11.84 -6.45 -12.76
N VAL A 43 -11.61 -5.20 -13.20
CA VAL A 43 -12.40 -4.53 -14.25
C VAL A 43 -11.48 -3.99 -15.37
N PRO A 44 -10.87 -4.84 -16.22
CA PRO A 44 -9.90 -4.39 -17.23
C PRO A 44 -10.43 -3.42 -18.30
N SER A 45 -11.75 -3.28 -18.42
CA SER A 45 -12.42 -2.33 -19.32
C SER A 45 -12.62 -0.94 -18.71
N ILE A 46 -12.15 -0.70 -17.47
CA ILE A 46 -12.33 0.58 -16.78
C ILE A 46 -11.54 1.72 -17.44
N PRO A 47 -12.19 2.81 -17.87
CA PRO A 47 -11.47 3.98 -18.36
C PRO A 47 -10.77 4.71 -17.21
N ASP A 48 -9.47 4.91 -17.34
CA ASP A 48 -8.58 5.59 -16.39
C ASP A 48 -9.14 6.92 -15.84
N TYR A 49 -9.83 7.69 -16.68
CA TYR A 49 -10.41 8.98 -16.30
C TYR A 49 -11.48 8.88 -15.19
N TRP A 50 -12.05 7.70 -14.93
CA TRP A 50 -12.94 7.47 -13.78
C TRP A 50 -12.17 7.32 -12.46
N ILE A 51 -11.04 6.59 -12.49
CA ILE A 51 -10.13 6.47 -11.33
C ILE A 51 -9.61 7.86 -10.96
N THR A 52 -9.08 8.59 -11.94
CA THR A 52 -8.46 9.91 -11.71
C THR A 52 -9.49 11.03 -11.48
N ALA A 53 -10.77 10.80 -11.79
CA ALA A 53 -11.88 11.60 -11.26
C ALA A 53 -12.16 11.29 -9.78
N ARG A 54 -12.23 10.01 -9.37
CA ARG A 54 -12.49 9.59 -7.98
C ARG A 54 -11.35 9.94 -7.01
N LEU A 55 -10.09 10.02 -7.46
CA LEU A 55 -8.97 10.47 -6.59
C LEU A 55 -9.27 11.80 -5.85
N ASN A 56 -10.07 12.70 -6.44
CA ASN A 56 -10.46 13.97 -5.84
C ASN A 56 -11.33 13.85 -4.58
N THR A 57 -12.00 12.70 -4.35
CA THR A 57 -12.80 12.43 -3.14
C THR A 57 -12.07 11.57 -2.12
N GLU A 58 -11.11 10.74 -2.55
CA GLU A 58 -10.36 9.84 -1.67
C GLU A 58 -9.14 10.51 -1.03
N PHE A 59 -8.55 11.51 -1.71
CA PHE A 59 -7.54 12.36 -1.09
C PHE A 59 -8.17 13.32 -0.08
N GLN A 60 -7.60 13.36 1.13
CA GLN A 60 -8.09 14.18 2.24
C GLN A 60 -6.97 15.03 2.85
N SER A 61 -7.31 16.07 3.61
CA SER A 61 -6.35 16.89 4.37
C SER A 61 -5.17 17.37 3.49
N HIS A 62 -3.94 17.27 4.00
CA HIS A 62 -2.70 17.60 3.29
C HIS A 62 -2.56 16.91 1.92
N ALA A 63 -3.05 15.67 1.77
CA ALA A 63 -2.98 14.96 0.50
C ALA A 63 -3.97 15.51 -0.56
N SER A 64 -5.12 16.05 -0.14
CA SER A 64 -6.05 16.76 -1.04
C SER A 64 -5.46 18.05 -1.61
N ILE A 65 -4.73 18.81 -0.77
CA ILE A 65 -4.04 20.04 -1.18
C ILE A 65 -2.97 19.70 -2.22
N TRP A 66 -2.05 18.79 -1.87
CA TRP A 66 -0.98 18.33 -2.77
C TRP A 66 -1.54 17.77 -4.09
N TYR A 67 -2.59 16.94 -4.05
CA TYR A 67 -3.18 16.39 -5.25
C TYR A 67 -3.75 17.48 -6.18
N THR A 68 -4.35 18.53 -5.61
CA THR A 68 -4.87 19.68 -6.37
C THR A 68 -3.73 20.45 -7.05
N GLU A 69 -2.67 20.80 -6.31
CA GLU A 69 -1.46 21.46 -6.84
C GLU A 69 -0.85 20.66 -8.01
N MET A 70 -0.64 19.36 -7.82
CA MET A 70 -0.07 18.48 -8.86
C MET A 70 -0.98 18.36 -10.09
N LYS A 71 -2.30 18.47 -9.90
CA LYS A 71 -3.30 18.36 -10.98
C LYS A 71 -3.37 19.65 -11.82
N GLU A 72 -3.07 20.81 -11.24
CA GLU A 72 -2.88 22.05 -11.99
C GLU A 72 -1.59 21.99 -12.83
N ILE A 73 -0.48 21.51 -12.24
CA ILE A 73 0.83 21.38 -12.91
C ILE A 73 0.79 20.35 -14.05
N HIS A 74 0.28 19.14 -13.78
CA HIS A 74 0.33 18.03 -14.74
C HIS A 74 -0.91 17.93 -15.62
N GLY A 75 -2.05 18.50 -15.22
CA GLY A 75 -3.32 18.38 -15.93
C GLY A 75 -3.96 17.00 -15.80
N ARG A 76 -4.79 16.61 -16.78
CA ARG A 76 -5.38 15.27 -16.86
C ARG A 76 -4.30 14.26 -17.28
N ARG A 77 -3.88 13.41 -16.35
CA ARG A 77 -2.92 12.31 -16.55
C ARG A 77 -3.48 10.99 -16.07
N ASN A 78 -2.84 9.90 -16.52
CA ASN A 78 -3.25 8.54 -16.26
C ASN A 78 -2.77 8.01 -14.89
N TRP A 79 -3.41 6.95 -14.40
CA TRP A 79 -3.09 6.28 -13.14
C TRP A 79 -1.61 5.90 -12.98
N PRO A 80 -0.89 5.33 -13.99
CA PRO A 80 0.53 5.05 -13.85
C PRO A 80 1.40 6.26 -13.48
N LEU A 81 1.09 7.45 -14.02
CA LEU A 81 1.77 8.69 -13.64
C LEU A 81 1.40 9.11 -12.21
N TRP A 82 0.11 9.05 -11.85
CA TRP A 82 -0.35 9.39 -10.51
C TRP A 82 0.23 8.47 -9.44
N LYS A 83 0.22 7.15 -9.66
CA LYS A 83 0.90 6.15 -8.84
C LYS A 83 2.38 6.49 -8.64
N SER A 84 3.10 6.84 -9.71
CA SER A 84 4.50 7.27 -9.60
C SER A 84 4.66 8.54 -8.76
N GLN A 85 3.76 9.53 -8.88
CA GLN A 85 3.81 10.76 -8.10
C GLN A 85 3.45 10.55 -6.61
N ILE A 86 2.49 9.67 -6.32
CA ILE A 86 2.12 9.26 -4.96
C ILE A 86 3.32 8.57 -4.28
N ILE A 87 3.95 7.59 -4.95
CA ILE A 87 5.15 6.93 -4.45
C ILE A 87 6.28 7.94 -4.23
N GLN A 88 6.55 8.83 -5.20
CA GLN A 88 7.61 9.84 -5.10
C GLN A 88 7.39 10.83 -3.93
N LYS A 89 6.14 11.18 -3.62
CA LYS A 89 5.78 12.09 -2.52
C LYS A 89 5.81 11.42 -1.15
N TYR A 90 5.26 10.22 -1.04
CA TYR A 90 4.95 9.58 0.25
C TYR A 90 5.92 8.45 0.64
N SER A 91 6.57 7.75 -0.29
CA SER A 91 7.70 6.83 0.01
C SER A 91 9.02 7.59 0.26
N ASN A 92 8.96 8.70 1.01
CA ASN A 92 10.15 9.49 1.36
C ASN A 92 10.93 8.85 2.52
N GLY A 93 12.18 9.28 2.72
CA GLY A 93 13.10 8.69 3.71
C GLY A 93 12.56 8.69 5.15
N THR A 94 11.74 9.68 5.53
CA THR A 94 11.10 9.73 6.86
C THR A 94 10.05 8.64 7.02
N TRP A 95 9.25 8.36 5.99
CA TRP A 95 8.26 7.28 5.98
C TRP A 95 8.94 5.89 5.99
N ILE A 96 10.00 5.71 5.19
CA ILE A 96 10.80 4.46 5.19
C ILE A 96 11.42 4.23 6.58
N TRP A 97 11.96 5.28 7.22
CA TRP A 97 12.47 5.21 8.59
C TRP A 97 11.36 4.87 9.60
N GLN A 98 10.17 5.49 9.50
CA GLN A 98 9.03 5.18 10.36
C GLN A 98 8.56 3.71 10.21
N LYS A 99 8.43 3.20 8.98
CA LYS A 99 8.12 1.78 8.73
C LYS A 99 9.22 0.85 9.27
N THR A 100 10.48 1.26 9.19
CA THR A 100 11.64 0.52 9.76
C THR A 100 11.59 0.47 11.28
N MET A 101 11.44 1.61 11.96
CA MET A 101 11.26 1.66 13.42
C MET A 101 10.03 0.87 13.88
N SER A 102 8.94 0.88 13.10
CA SER A 102 7.72 0.11 13.39
C SER A 102 7.91 -1.40 13.22
N PHE A 103 8.81 -1.83 12.34
CA PHE A 103 9.23 -3.23 12.19
C PHE A 103 10.18 -3.68 13.33
N GLU A 104 11.14 -2.84 13.72
CA GLU A 104 12.16 -3.19 14.73
C GLU A 104 11.64 -3.18 16.17
N ASN A 105 10.63 -2.35 16.48
CA ASN A 105 10.01 -2.30 17.80
C ASN A 105 8.90 -3.36 17.98
N ASP A 106 8.21 -3.77 16.92
CA ASP A 106 7.08 -4.71 16.97
C ASP A 106 7.54 -6.18 16.94
N LYS A 107 8.39 -6.57 17.89
CA LYS A 107 8.88 -7.95 18.05
C LYS A 107 7.74 -8.94 18.30
N TYR A 108 7.91 -10.19 17.89
CA TYR A 108 6.92 -11.23 18.15
C TYR A 108 6.90 -11.61 19.64
N SER A 109 5.70 -11.87 20.16
CA SER A 109 5.44 -12.28 21.53
C SER A 109 4.21 -13.19 21.57
N VAL A 110 4.10 -14.07 22.57
CA VAL A 110 3.16 -15.22 22.58
C VAL A 110 1.69 -14.78 22.68
N ASP A 111 1.44 -13.56 23.13
CA ASP A 111 0.14 -12.87 23.15
C ASP A 111 -0.38 -12.44 21.77
N LYS A 112 0.50 -12.38 20.74
CA LYS A 112 0.14 -11.90 19.40
C LYS A 112 -0.30 -13.06 18.51
N HIS A 113 -1.38 -12.88 17.75
CA HIS A 113 -1.81 -13.88 16.78
C HIS A 113 -0.73 -14.06 15.68
N PRO A 114 -0.13 -15.27 15.51
CA PRO A 114 1.11 -15.40 14.73
C PRO A 114 0.96 -15.00 13.27
N TYR A 115 -0.17 -15.37 12.66
CA TYR A 115 -0.48 -15.11 11.26
C TYR A 115 -0.60 -13.61 10.97
N GLU A 116 -1.35 -12.88 11.80
CA GLU A 116 -1.56 -11.43 11.65
C GLU A 116 -0.26 -10.64 11.84
N TRP A 117 0.53 -11.01 12.85
CA TRP A 117 1.84 -10.38 13.08
C TRP A 117 2.80 -10.62 11.91
N CYS A 118 2.87 -11.86 11.40
CA CYS A 118 3.67 -12.20 10.22
C CYS A 118 3.22 -11.44 8.96
N LEU A 119 1.91 -11.30 8.72
CA LEU A 119 1.39 -10.48 7.63
C LEU A 119 1.76 -9.01 7.79
N ARG A 120 1.56 -8.42 8.98
CA ARG A 120 1.85 -7.01 9.27
C ARG A 120 3.33 -6.68 9.06
N GLN A 121 4.24 -7.49 9.60
CA GLN A 121 5.67 -7.29 9.36
C GLN A 121 6.06 -7.55 7.90
N SER A 122 5.45 -8.53 7.23
CA SER A 122 5.72 -8.79 5.81
C SER A 122 5.25 -7.64 4.90
N LYS A 123 4.17 -6.92 5.25
CA LYS A 123 3.78 -5.66 4.59
C LYS A 123 4.86 -4.60 4.81
N ARG A 124 5.22 -4.31 6.06
CA ARG A 124 6.29 -3.34 6.39
C ARG A 124 7.61 -3.64 5.68
N LEU A 125 8.00 -4.90 5.54
CA LEU A 125 9.22 -5.28 4.82
C LEU A 125 9.15 -5.06 3.30
N LYS A 126 7.97 -5.20 2.67
CA LYS A 126 7.75 -4.79 1.28
C LYS A 126 7.77 -3.26 1.12
N ASP A 127 7.21 -2.54 2.10
CA ASP A 127 7.17 -1.07 2.11
C ASP A 127 8.58 -0.46 2.19
N ILE A 128 9.47 -1.07 2.98
CA ILE A 128 10.87 -0.63 3.17
C ILE A 128 11.74 -0.98 1.96
N ASP A 129 11.59 -2.19 1.40
CA ASP A 129 12.33 -2.65 0.23
C ASP A 129 11.43 -3.53 -0.67
N PRO A 130 10.83 -2.94 -1.73
CA PRO A 130 10.01 -3.67 -2.69
C PRO A 130 10.76 -4.75 -3.49
N GLN A 131 12.09 -4.68 -3.57
CA GLN A 131 12.93 -5.66 -4.27
C GLN A 131 13.37 -6.82 -3.37
N MET A 132 13.05 -6.77 -2.07
CA MET A 132 13.42 -7.81 -1.11
C MET A 132 12.88 -9.18 -1.54
N SER A 133 13.74 -10.19 -1.58
CA SER A 133 13.31 -11.57 -1.85
C SER A 133 12.42 -12.12 -0.72
N THR A 134 11.56 -13.08 -1.04
CA THR A 134 10.73 -13.74 -0.01
C THR A 134 11.58 -14.46 1.02
N GLN A 135 12.72 -15.02 0.63
CA GLN A 135 13.70 -15.63 1.52
C GLN A 135 14.29 -14.60 2.50
N MET A 136 14.67 -13.40 2.01
CA MET A 136 15.20 -12.32 2.86
C MET A 136 14.13 -11.75 3.79
N ARG A 137 12.87 -11.60 3.32
CA ARG A 137 11.73 -11.27 4.18
C ARG A 137 11.57 -12.30 5.30
N ASN A 138 11.50 -13.58 4.95
CA ASN A 138 11.32 -14.66 5.93
C ASN A 138 12.46 -14.69 6.97
N HIS A 139 13.71 -14.48 6.54
CA HIS A 139 14.84 -14.37 7.48
C HIS A 139 14.68 -13.17 8.43
N LYS A 140 14.32 -11.99 7.91
CA LYS A 140 14.07 -10.79 8.73
C LYS A 140 12.91 -10.98 9.71
N LEU A 141 11.82 -11.64 9.30
CA LEU A 141 10.70 -12.00 10.18
C LEU A 141 11.18 -12.89 11.33
N VAL A 142 11.98 -13.92 11.04
CA VAL A 142 12.54 -14.83 12.05
C VAL A 142 13.45 -14.09 13.03
N THR A 143 14.26 -13.11 12.59
CA THR A 143 15.08 -12.28 13.50
C THR A 143 14.31 -11.33 14.42
N GLN A 144 12.98 -11.19 14.25
CA GLN A 144 12.11 -10.46 15.20
C GLN A 144 11.38 -11.38 16.19
N MET A 145 11.72 -12.67 16.22
CA MET A 145 11.18 -13.66 17.15
C MET A 145 12.08 -13.82 18.40
N PRO A 146 11.54 -14.30 19.55
CA PRO A 146 12.37 -14.71 20.68
C PRO A 146 13.33 -15.83 20.28
N GLY A 147 14.56 -15.83 20.82
CA GLY A 147 15.66 -16.68 20.35
C GLY A 147 15.39 -18.19 20.37
N GLU A 148 14.55 -18.67 21.30
CA GLU A 148 14.11 -20.08 21.33
C GLU A 148 13.26 -20.44 20.10
N LEU A 149 12.35 -19.55 19.71
CA LEU A 149 11.50 -19.70 18.52
C LEU A 149 12.31 -19.49 17.24
N GLU A 150 13.22 -18.52 17.24
CA GLU A 150 14.17 -18.27 16.14
C GLU A 150 15.00 -19.54 15.84
N HIS A 151 15.56 -20.15 16.88
CA HIS A 151 16.32 -21.40 16.78
C HIS A 151 15.44 -22.57 16.32
N ALA A 152 14.25 -22.74 16.92
CA ALA A 152 13.32 -23.81 16.56
C ALA A 152 12.81 -23.74 15.12
N VAL A 153 12.67 -22.53 14.55
CA VAL A 153 12.35 -22.35 13.12
C VAL A 153 13.57 -22.64 12.24
N LYS A 154 14.75 -22.08 12.56
CA LYS A 154 15.98 -22.31 11.78
C LYS A 154 16.36 -23.80 11.71
N CYS A 155 16.18 -24.56 12.78
CA CYS A 155 16.42 -26.00 12.82
C CYS A 155 15.36 -26.87 12.10
N ARG A 156 14.32 -26.28 11.50
CA ARG A 156 13.27 -26.97 10.73
C ARG A 156 13.17 -26.49 9.27
N CYS A 157 13.95 -25.49 8.88
CA CYS A 157 14.01 -24.95 7.52
C CYS A 157 15.34 -25.21 6.81
N ASN A 158 16.24 -25.94 7.48
CA ASN A 158 17.46 -26.57 6.94
C ASN A 158 17.24 -28.08 6.83
#